data_AF-A0A3S1IX60-F1
#
_entry.id   AF-A0A3S1IX60-F1
#
_cell.length_a   1.000
_cell.length_b   1.000
_cell.length_c   1.000
_cell.angle_alpha   90.00
_cell.angle_beta   90.00
_cell.angle_gamma   90.00
#
_symmetry.space_group_name_H-M   'P 1'
#
loop_
_entity.id
_entity.type
_entity.pdbx_description
1 polymer ?
#
loop_
_entity_poly.entity_id
_entity_poly.type
_entity_poly.pdbx_seq_one_letter_code
_entity_poly.pdbx_strand_id
1 'polypeptide(L)'
;RDGHPAQKLDIEGIVADGEGGFWLANEGDPAKLVPHAILRVDDKGEIKQEIGFPVDLLAHQTRCGLEVVTTIGEGDDLTLVMAVQREWADDPKNQVKLLAYKPKAKEWSAVRYPLEATEAGWMGLSEITAHDGKLYILERDNQIGDLAKVKRVYSVALDAFKPAKLGGELPLVEKTLVRDIIGDLKSATNGYVNDKVEGFTIDRNGDIFVATDNDGVDDSSGETLFLRLGNISAVN
;
A
#
# COMPACT_ATOMS: atom_id res chain seq x y z
N ARG A 1 22.75 8.69 -4.88
CA ARG A 1 22.95 10.16 -5.01
C ARG A 1 24.40 10.38 -5.40
N ASP A 2 24.67 10.97 -6.56
CA ASP A 2 26.03 11.21 -7.05
C ASP A 2 26.92 9.93 -7.06
N GLY A 3 26.32 8.79 -7.42
CA GLY A 3 27.00 7.49 -7.43
C GLY A 3 27.17 6.79 -6.07
N HIS A 4 26.73 7.41 -4.97
CA HIS A 4 26.74 6.78 -3.64
C HIS A 4 25.37 6.18 -3.27
N PRO A 5 25.33 5.08 -2.48
CA PRO A 5 24.08 4.58 -1.89
C PRO A 5 23.36 5.70 -1.14
N ALA A 6 22.07 5.87 -1.41
CA ALA A 6 21.25 6.82 -0.67
C ALA A 6 21.05 6.33 0.76
N GLN A 7 21.12 7.25 1.72
CA GLN A 7 20.87 6.98 3.13
C GLN A 7 19.41 7.30 3.47
N LYS A 8 18.93 6.78 4.60
CA LYS A 8 17.58 7.06 5.14
C LYS A 8 16.46 6.63 4.19
N LEU A 9 16.63 5.45 3.61
CA LEU A 9 15.65 4.80 2.77
C LEU A 9 15.04 3.61 3.51
N ASP A 10 13.75 3.41 3.28
CA ASP A 10 12.90 2.36 3.81
C ASP A 10 11.82 2.14 2.74
N ILE A 11 12.20 1.48 1.65
CA ILE A 11 11.39 1.43 0.42
C ILE A 11 10.46 0.24 0.50
N GLU A 12 9.15 0.50 0.54
CA GLU A 12 8.12 -0.54 0.63
C GLU A 12 7.33 -0.69 -0.68
N GLY A 13 7.22 0.39 -1.46
CA GLY A 13 6.38 0.44 -2.66
C GLY A 13 7.10 0.92 -3.90
N ILE A 14 6.67 0.41 -5.06
CA ILE A 14 7.19 0.82 -6.37
C ILE A 14 6.10 0.82 -7.45
N VAL A 15 6.08 1.85 -8.29
CA VAL A 15 5.28 1.89 -9.52
C VAL A 15 6.03 2.61 -10.62
N ALA A 16 5.83 2.20 -11.88
CA ALA A 16 6.41 2.88 -13.03
C ALA A 16 5.92 4.33 -13.12
N ASP A 17 6.81 5.26 -13.49
CA ASP A 17 6.45 6.69 -13.62
C ASP A 17 5.88 7.07 -15.00
N GLY A 18 5.88 6.13 -15.95
CA GLY A 18 5.45 6.33 -17.34
C GLY A 18 6.49 6.98 -18.25
N GLU A 19 7.64 7.39 -17.73
CA GLU A 19 8.72 8.10 -18.43
C GLU A 19 10.05 7.31 -18.40
N GLY A 20 10.00 6.03 -18.03
CA GLY A 20 11.15 5.13 -17.98
C GLY A 20 11.81 5.01 -16.59
N GLY A 21 11.27 5.69 -15.58
CA GLY A 21 11.67 5.59 -14.18
C GLY A 21 10.58 5.00 -13.29
N PHE A 22 10.69 5.26 -11.99
CA PHE A 22 9.78 4.74 -10.97
C PHE A 22 9.48 5.78 -9.89
N TRP A 23 8.28 5.69 -9.33
CA TRP A 23 7.92 6.27 -8.04
C TRP A 23 8.10 5.21 -6.96
N LEU A 24 8.69 5.61 -5.83
CA LEU A 24 8.91 4.76 -4.67
C LEU A 24 8.20 5.34 -3.45
N ALA A 25 7.57 4.48 -2.66
CA ALA A 25 7.09 4.80 -1.33
C ALA A 25 8.21 4.55 -0.31
N ASN A 26 8.59 5.59 0.44
CA ASN A 26 9.52 5.49 1.54
C ASN A 26 8.72 5.49 2.85
N GLU A 27 8.68 4.35 3.56
CA GLU A 27 7.79 4.13 4.70
C GLU A 27 7.95 5.24 5.70
N GLY A 28 9.16 5.42 6.22
CA GLY A 28 9.51 6.45 7.20
C GLY A 28 9.51 5.89 8.63
N ASP A 29 10.51 6.29 9.40
CA ASP A 29 10.63 5.97 10.81
C ASP A 29 11.27 7.18 11.53
N PRO A 30 10.46 7.97 12.27
CA PRO A 30 10.97 9.17 12.94
C PRO A 30 12.04 8.84 14.00
N ALA A 31 12.00 7.66 14.62
CA ALA A 31 12.99 7.24 15.60
C ALA A 31 14.35 6.93 14.96
N LYS A 32 14.35 6.49 13.69
CA LYS A 32 15.57 6.26 12.88
C LYS A 32 15.96 7.46 12.01
N LEU A 33 15.22 8.58 12.09
CA LEU A 33 15.39 9.77 11.24
C LEU A 33 15.23 9.46 9.74
N VAL A 34 14.43 8.45 9.41
CA VAL A 34 14.00 8.10 8.05
C VAL A 34 12.72 8.88 7.75
N PRO A 35 12.67 9.71 6.69
CA PRO A 35 11.49 10.52 6.41
C PRO A 35 10.39 9.71 5.73
N HIS A 36 9.12 9.97 6.09
CA HIS A 36 7.99 9.58 5.25
C HIS A 36 8.04 10.39 3.95
N ALA A 37 8.20 9.72 2.80
CA ALA A 37 8.40 10.42 1.53
C ALA A 37 7.98 9.59 0.31
N ILE A 38 7.76 10.29 -0.80
CA ILE A 38 7.73 9.69 -2.13
C ILE A 38 9.03 10.07 -2.84
N LEU A 39 9.67 9.11 -3.50
CA LEU A 39 10.86 9.33 -4.31
C LEU A 39 10.55 9.08 -5.78
N ARG A 40 11.13 9.89 -6.67
CA ARG A 40 11.19 9.57 -8.11
C ARG A 40 12.60 9.19 -8.48
N VAL A 41 12.77 8.04 -9.11
CA VAL A 41 14.06 7.52 -9.58
C VAL A 41 14.04 7.30 -11.08
N ASP A 42 15.20 7.36 -11.74
CA ASP A 42 15.34 6.93 -13.13
C ASP A 42 15.49 5.40 -13.27
N ASP A 43 15.70 4.93 -14.50
CA ASP A 43 15.91 3.51 -14.86
C ASP A 43 17.12 2.85 -14.17
N LYS A 44 18.01 3.66 -13.58
CA LYS A 44 19.20 3.21 -12.84
C LYS A 44 19.05 3.34 -11.33
N GLY A 45 17.87 3.76 -10.85
CA GLY A 45 17.62 3.98 -9.43
C GLY A 45 18.21 5.29 -8.89
N GLU A 46 18.63 6.23 -9.74
CA GLU A 46 19.10 7.53 -9.28
C GLU A 46 17.90 8.40 -8.88
N ILE A 47 17.85 8.79 -7.60
CA ILE A 47 16.82 9.70 -7.06
C ILE A 47 16.93 11.06 -7.76
N LYS A 48 15.90 11.39 -8.54
CA LYS A 48 15.72 12.68 -9.22
C LYS A 48 14.87 13.65 -8.42
N GLN A 49 13.98 13.12 -7.58
CA GLN A 49 13.07 13.92 -6.76
C GLN A 49 12.76 13.21 -5.45
N GLU A 50 12.63 14.00 -4.38
CA GLU A 50 12.14 13.55 -3.08
C GLU A 50 11.05 14.50 -2.61
N ILE A 51 9.93 13.92 -2.16
CA ILE A 51 8.72 14.63 -1.78
C ILE A 51 8.33 14.15 -0.39
N GLY A 52 8.79 14.89 0.62
CA GLY A 52 8.45 14.60 2.01
C GLY A 52 6.97 14.90 2.31
N PHE A 53 6.46 14.23 3.34
CA PHE A 53 5.14 14.54 3.87
C PHE A 53 5.05 15.99 4.39
N PRO A 54 3.89 16.65 4.24
CA PRO A 54 3.68 17.98 4.78
C PRO A 54 3.65 17.94 6.32
N VAL A 55 4.04 19.05 6.96
CA VAL A 55 4.12 19.17 8.42
C VAL A 55 2.80 18.81 9.11
N ASP A 56 1.67 19.22 8.51
CA ASP A 56 0.33 18.94 9.05
C ASP A 56 0.04 17.43 9.15
N LEU A 57 0.61 16.62 8.26
CA LEU A 57 0.50 15.16 8.32
C LEU A 57 1.48 14.58 9.36
N LEU A 58 2.71 15.08 9.36
CA LEU A 58 3.79 14.61 10.25
C LEU A 58 3.53 14.87 11.74
N ALA A 59 2.63 15.79 12.09
CA ALA A 59 2.27 16.11 13.47
C ALA A 59 1.73 14.91 14.26
N HIS A 60 1.20 13.89 13.56
CA HIS A 60 0.57 12.71 14.15
C HIS A 60 1.23 11.39 13.71
N GLN A 61 2.44 11.49 13.14
CA GLN A 61 3.13 10.35 12.53
C GLN A 61 3.44 9.24 13.52
N THR A 62 3.46 8.02 12.98
CA THR A 62 3.99 6.83 13.63
C THR A 62 4.98 6.17 12.66
N ARG A 63 5.65 5.10 13.09
CA ARG A 63 6.56 4.35 12.20
C ARG A 63 5.84 3.61 11.07
N CYS A 64 4.54 3.32 11.20
CA CYS A 64 3.78 2.53 10.23
C CYS A 64 3.28 3.45 9.11
N GLY A 65 4.13 3.65 8.12
CA GLY A 65 4.03 4.71 7.13
C GLY A 65 3.46 4.25 5.80
N LEU A 66 4.12 4.64 4.71
CA LEU A 66 3.73 4.21 3.37
C LEU A 66 4.23 2.80 3.06
N GLU A 67 3.31 1.89 2.79
CA GLU A 67 3.66 0.53 2.32
C GLU A 67 3.85 0.49 0.81
N VAL A 68 3.21 1.42 0.09
CA VAL A 68 2.94 1.22 -1.32
C VAL A 68 2.60 2.51 -2.04
N VAL A 69 2.82 2.54 -3.36
CA VAL A 69 2.38 3.61 -4.26
C VAL A 69 1.84 3.03 -5.58
N THR A 70 0.73 3.57 -6.06
CA THR A 70 0.21 3.37 -7.42
C THR A 70 -0.05 4.73 -8.08
N THR A 71 -0.28 4.73 -9.40
CA THR A 71 -0.65 5.93 -10.16
C THR A 71 -2.07 5.83 -10.69
N ILE A 72 -2.78 6.97 -10.71
CA ILE A 72 -4.01 7.16 -11.49
C ILE A 72 -3.89 8.43 -12.34
N GLY A 73 -4.58 8.46 -13.49
CA GLY A 73 -4.43 9.55 -14.45
C GLY A 73 -3.04 9.58 -15.10
N GLU A 74 -2.80 10.61 -15.90
CA GLU A 74 -1.55 10.78 -16.65
C GLU A 74 -1.25 12.27 -16.87
N GLY A 75 -0.01 12.59 -17.24
CA GLY A 75 0.41 13.96 -17.53
C GLY A 75 0.15 14.92 -16.37
N ASP A 76 -0.54 16.03 -16.65
CA ASP A 76 -0.85 17.05 -15.64
C ASP A 76 -1.92 16.60 -14.62
N ASP A 77 -2.68 15.55 -14.93
CA ASP A 77 -3.70 14.96 -14.05
C ASP A 77 -3.18 13.76 -13.25
N LEU A 78 -1.91 13.37 -13.44
CA LEU A 78 -1.26 12.31 -12.69
C LEU A 78 -1.45 12.53 -11.18
N THR A 79 -1.95 11.49 -10.51
CA THR A 79 -2.07 11.43 -9.07
C THR A 79 -1.40 10.16 -8.57
N LEU A 80 -0.45 10.33 -7.65
CA LEU A 80 0.15 9.23 -6.90
C LEU A 80 -0.79 8.91 -5.75
N VAL A 81 -1.13 7.63 -5.58
CA VAL A 81 -2.01 7.15 -4.52
C VAL A 81 -1.24 6.15 -3.66
N MET A 82 -1.26 6.34 -2.35
CA MET A 82 -0.51 5.53 -1.41
C MET A 82 -1.40 5.08 -0.25
N ALA A 83 -1.11 3.91 0.31
CA ALA A 83 -1.75 3.41 1.52
C ALA A 83 -0.85 3.66 2.74
N VAL A 84 -1.41 4.23 3.80
CA VAL A 84 -0.76 4.24 5.11
C VAL A 84 -1.08 2.91 5.80
N GLN A 85 -0.08 2.16 6.22
CA GLN A 85 -0.23 0.78 6.72
C GLN A 85 -1.27 0.69 7.85
N ARG A 86 -1.16 1.60 8.82
CA ARG A 86 -1.87 1.56 10.09
C ARG A 86 -2.31 2.95 10.54
N GLU A 87 -3.24 2.95 11.49
CA GLU A 87 -3.76 4.14 12.14
C GLU A 87 -2.64 5.01 12.72
N TRP A 88 -2.68 6.28 12.38
CA TRP A 88 -1.89 7.34 13.01
C TRP A 88 -2.67 8.00 14.15
N ALA A 89 -2.01 8.87 14.93
CA ALA A 89 -2.57 9.39 16.17
C ALA A 89 -3.85 10.23 16.00
N ASP A 90 -4.08 10.80 14.81
CA ASP A 90 -5.28 11.59 14.45
C ASP A 90 -6.35 10.76 13.73
N ASP A 91 -6.12 9.46 13.53
CA ASP A 91 -7.05 8.61 12.81
C ASP A 91 -8.19 8.17 13.74
N PRO A 92 -9.45 8.22 13.28
CA PRO A 92 -10.52 7.52 13.97
C PRO A 92 -10.17 6.03 14.07
N LYS A 93 -10.57 5.42 15.19
CA LYS A 93 -10.35 3.99 15.43
C LYS A 93 -10.84 3.14 14.24
N ASN A 94 -10.06 2.15 13.84
CA ASN A 94 -10.30 1.24 12.71
C ASN A 94 -10.35 1.97 11.36
N GLN A 95 -9.61 3.07 11.18
CA GLN A 95 -9.52 3.78 9.91
C GLN A 95 -8.10 4.22 9.62
N VAL A 96 -7.64 4.04 8.39
CA VAL A 96 -6.35 4.58 7.93
C VAL A 96 -6.56 5.64 6.86
N LYS A 97 -5.48 6.30 6.43
CA LYS A 97 -5.51 7.23 5.31
C LYS A 97 -5.07 6.52 4.02
N LEU A 98 -5.80 6.74 2.93
CA LEU A 98 -5.23 6.63 1.59
C LEU A 98 -4.85 8.03 1.16
N LEU A 99 -3.56 8.24 0.92
CA LEU A 99 -3.01 9.53 0.54
C LEU A 99 -3.02 9.67 -0.98
N ALA A 100 -3.26 10.89 -1.45
CA ALA A 100 -3.16 11.26 -2.85
C ALA A 100 -2.27 12.50 -3.00
N TYR A 101 -1.32 12.43 -3.92
CA TYR A 101 -0.42 13.52 -4.25
C TYR A 101 -0.45 13.82 -5.74
N LYS A 102 -0.68 15.09 -6.11
CA LYS A 102 -0.61 15.55 -7.50
C LYS A 102 0.74 16.23 -7.77
N PRO A 103 1.68 15.62 -8.52
CA PRO A 103 3.01 16.19 -8.72
C PRO A 103 3.01 17.56 -9.41
N LYS A 104 2.08 17.77 -10.35
CA LYS A 104 1.95 19.05 -11.07
C LYS A 104 1.54 20.20 -10.15
N ALA A 105 0.52 19.96 -9.32
CA ALA A 105 -0.01 20.95 -8.38
C ALA A 105 0.83 21.05 -7.09
N LYS A 106 1.62 20.02 -6.78
CA LYS A 106 2.33 19.83 -5.50
C LYS A 106 1.39 19.80 -4.30
N GLU A 107 0.22 19.20 -4.50
CA GLU A 107 -0.85 19.18 -3.50
C GLU A 107 -1.04 17.78 -2.93
N TRP A 108 -1.13 17.72 -1.60
CA TRP A 108 -1.49 16.54 -0.84
C TRP A 108 -2.97 16.56 -0.46
N SER A 109 -3.59 15.40 -0.52
CA SER A 109 -4.98 15.16 -0.15
C SER A 109 -5.13 13.73 0.36
N ALA A 110 -6.26 13.40 0.98
CA ALA A 110 -6.51 12.05 1.49
C ALA A 110 -8.00 11.70 1.56
N VAL A 111 -8.27 10.41 1.67
CA VAL A 111 -9.54 9.85 2.14
C VAL A 111 -9.27 8.96 3.35
N ARG A 112 -10.31 8.67 4.14
CA ARG A 112 -10.30 7.61 5.15
C ARG A 112 -10.67 6.29 4.52
N TYR A 113 -9.99 5.21 4.90
CA TYR A 113 -10.32 3.83 4.54
C TYR A 113 -10.67 3.06 5.82
N PRO A 114 -11.85 2.40 5.90
CA PRO A 114 -12.22 1.61 7.06
C PRO A 114 -11.52 0.26 7.06
N LEU A 115 -10.83 -0.08 8.15
CA LEU A 115 -10.29 -1.42 8.39
C LEU A 115 -11.40 -2.36 8.92
N GLU A 116 -11.27 -3.65 8.62
CA GLU A 116 -11.98 -4.71 9.32
C GLU A 116 -11.61 -4.71 10.81
N ALA A 117 -12.46 -5.34 11.62
CA ALA A 117 -12.13 -5.57 13.02
C ALA A 117 -11.30 -6.86 13.16
N THR A 118 -10.34 -6.84 14.09
CA THR A 118 -9.69 -8.06 14.58
C THR A 118 -9.90 -8.20 16.08
N GLU A 119 -10.04 -9.45 16.54
CA GLU A 119 -10.09 -9.79 17.97
C GLU A 119 -8.69 -9.97 18.57
N ALA A 120 -7.67 -10.18 17.74
CA ALA A 120 -6.30 -10.40 18.14
C ALA A 120 -5.30 -9.73 17.19
N GLY A 121 -4.25 -9.14 17.75
CA GLY A 121 -3.22 -8.49 16.96
C GLY A 121 -3.68 -7.17 16.36
N TRP A 122 -3.28 -6.90 15.11
CA TRP A 122 -3.57 -5.66 14.40
C TRP A 122 -4.01 -5.90 12.96
N MET A 123 -4.72 -4.92 12.41
CA MET A 123 -5.11 -4.83 11.00
C MET A 123 -4.29 -3.76 10.31
N GLY A 124 -3.94 -3.99 9.04
CA GLY A 124 -3.25 -3.01 8.23
C GLY A 124 -3.42 -3.26 6.73
N LEU A 125 -3.03 -2.26 5.96
CA LEU A 125 -2.93 -2.33 4.52
C LEU A 125 -1.51 -2.73 4.14
N SER A 126 -1.37 -3.50 3.06
CA SER A 126 -0.05 -3.91 2.58
C SER A 126 0.18 -3.56 1.12
N GLU A 127 -0.87 -3.32 0.32
CA GLU A 127 -0.72 -3.01 -1.10
C GLU A 127 -1.91 -2.19 -1.61
N ILE A 128 -1.69 -1.40 -2.68
CA ILE A 128 -2.71 -0.69 -3.43
C ILE A 128 -2.36 -0.66 -4.91
N THR A 129 -3.21 -1.25 -5.75
CA THR A 129 -3.03 -1.26 -7.21
C THR A 129 -4.23 -0.63 -7.90
N ALA A 130 -4.00 0.31 -8.81
CA ALA A 130 -5.05 0.86 -9.66
C ALA A 130 -5.26 -0.01 -10.92
N HIS A 131 -6.50 -0.41 -11.19
CA HIS A 131 -6.84 -1.19 -12.39
C HIS A 131 -8.32 -1.00 -12.75
N ASP A 132 -8.65 -0.83 -14.03
CA ASP A 132 -10.01 -0.73 -14.59
C ASP A 132 -11.01 0.10 -13.74
N GLY A 133 -10.65 1.35 -13.45
CA GLY A 133 -11.56 2.27 -12.76
C GLY A 133 -11.68 2.05 -11.25
N LYS A 134 -10.83 1.20 -10.66
CA LYS A 134 -10.83 0.90 -9.22
C LYS A 134 -9.43 0.95 -8.63
N LEU A 135 -9.37 1.22 -7.34
CA LEU A 135 -8.24 0.89 -6.48
C LEU A 135 -8.51 -0.47 -5.86
N TYR A 136 -7.57 -1.39 -5.95
CA TYR A 136 -7.58 -2.67 -5.25
C TYR A 136 -6.61 -2.58 -4.09
N ILE A 137 -7.07 -2.92 -2.89
CA ILE A 137 -6.34 -2.75 -1.63
C ILE A 137 -6.20 -4.12 -0.97
N LEU A 138 -4.97 -4.50 -0.65
CA LEU A 138 -4.70 -5.69 0.16
C LEU A 138 -4.72 -5.30 1.63
N GLU A 139 -5.63 -5.92 2.37
CA GLU A 139 -5.82 -5.71 3.80
C GLU A 139 -5.65 -7.02 4.55
N ARG A 140 -4.90 -6.99 5.65
CA ARG A 140 -4.61 -8.17 6.44
C ARG A 140 -4.60 -7.92 7.94
N ASP A 141 -4.91 -8.97 8.68
CA ASP A 141 -4.46 -9.08 10.07
C ASP A 141 -2.97 -9.48 10.12
N ASN A 142 -2.36 -9.40 11.29
CA ASN A 142 -1.00 -9.89 11.51
C ASN A 142 -0.93 -11.32 12.07
N GLN A 143 -2.00 -12.10 11.87
CA GLN A 143 -2.10 -13.46 12.40
C GLN A 143 -1.69 -14.49 11.33
N ILE A 144 -1.31 -15.68 11.79
CA ILE A 144 -0.76 -16.77 10.97
C ILE A 144 -1.49 -18.09 11.21
N GLY A 145 -1.26 -19.07 10.33
CA GLY A 145 -1.83 -20.41 10.46
C GLY A 145 -3.35 -20.36 10.61
N ASP A 146 -3.87 -21.07 11.61
CA ASP A 146 -5.32 -21.08 11.90
C ASP A 146 -5.83 -19.84 12.64
N LEU A 147 -4.91 -18.99 13.14
CA LEU A 147 -5.26 -17.72 13.76
C LEU A 147 -5.54 -16.63 12.72
N ALA A 148 -5.00 -16.72 11.50
CA ALA A 148 -5.30 -15.81 10.41
C ALA A 148 -6.80 -15.80 10.06
N LYS A 149 -7.42 -14.61 10.06
CA LYS A 149 -8.85 -14.37 9.80
C LYS A 149 -9.10 -13.44 8.62
N VAL A 150 -8.18 -12.51 8.36
CA VAL A 150 -8.27 -11.56 7.26
C VAL A 150 -6.96 -11.56 6.48
N LYS A 151 -7.04 -12.04 5.23
CA LYS A 151 -6.10 -11.76 4.14
C LYS A 151 -6.98 -11.52 2.90
N ARG A 152 -7.29 -10.26 2.60
CA ARG A 152 -8.36 -9.91 1.65
C ARG A 152 -7.97 -8.81 0.71
N VAL A 153 -8.44 -8.94 -0.52
CA VAL A 153 -8.41 -7.87 -1.51
C VAL A 153 -9.77 -7.21 -1.50
N TYR A 154 -9.78 -5.89 -1.28
CA TYR A 154 -10.95 -5.04 -1.40
C TYR A 154 -10.81 -4.13 -2.62
N SER A 155 -11.90 -3.55 -3.09
CA SER A 155 -11.88 -2.49 -4.08
C SER A 155 -12.59 -1.23 -3.62
N VAL A 156 -12.08 -0.08 -4.04
CA VAL A 156 -12.71 1.25 -3.95
C VAL A 156 -12.85 1.79 -5.37
N ALA A 157 -14.03 2.23 -5.76
CA ALA A 157 -14.26 2.78 -7.09
C ALA A 157 -13.57 4.16 -7.23
N LEU A 158 -12.90 4.42 -8.36
CA LEU A 158 -12.17 5.68 -8.55
C LEU A 158 -13.08 6.90 -8.66
N ASP A 159 -14.32 6.74 -9.10
CA ASP A 159 -15.32 7.82 -9.11
C ASP A 159 -15.81 8.20 -7.70
N ALA A 160 -15.72 7.27 -6.75
CA ALA A 160 -15.98 7.49 -5.33
C ALA A 160 -14.72 7.93 -4.56
N PHE A 161 -13.52 7.69 -5.10
CA PHE A 161 -12.26 8.16 -4.53
C PHE A 161 -12.13 9.69 -4.72
N LYS A 162 -12.61 10.45 -3.73
CA LYS A 162 -12.61 11.93 -3.73
C LYS A 162 -11.76 12.49 -2.59
N PRO A 163 -10.42 12.48 -2.70
CA PRO A 163 -9.55 13.00 -1.66
C PRO A 163 -9.85 14.47 -1.31
N ALA A 164 -9.88 14.77 -0.01
CA ALA A 164 -9.99 16.11 0.52
C ALA A 164 -8.64 16.62 1.02
N LYS A 165 -8.51 17.94 1.19
CA LYS A 165 -7.28 18.55 1.71
C LYS A 165 -6.96 18.05 3.12
N LEU A 166 -5.69 17.81 3.39
CA LEU A 166 -5.20 17.48 4.73
C LEU A 166 -5.49 18.62 5.75
N GLY A 167 -5.60 18.25 7.03
CA GLY A 167 -5.92 19.19 8.13
C GLY A 167 -7.41 19.53 8.27
N GLY A 168 -8.28 18.94 7.44
CA GLY A 168 -9.73 19.04 7.53
C GLY A 168 -10.41 17.68 7.69
N GLU A 169 -11.74 17.67 7.58
CA GLU A 169 -12.52 16.43 7.54
C GLU A 169 -12.20 15.66 6.25
N LEU A 170 -11.83 14.39 6.40
CA LEU A 170 -11.50 13.50 5.27
C LEU A 170 -12.70 12.59 4.99
N PRO A 171 -13.14 12.44 3.73
CA PRO A 171 -14.25 11.58 3.39
C PRO A 171 -13.89 10.11 3.60
N LEU A 172 -14.85 9.32 4.08
CA LEU A 172 -14.72 7.87 4.24
C LEU A 172 -15.11 7.17 2.94
N VAL A 173 -14.23 6.32 2.40
CA VAL A 173 -14.56 5.51 1.23
C VAL A 173 -15.35 4.26 1.62
N GLU A 174 -16.24 3.85 0.73
CA GLU A 174 -16.85 2.52 0.78
C GLU A 174 -15.93 1.52 0.07
N LYS A 175 -15.72 0.36 0.70
CA LYS A 175 -14.93 -0.74 0.14
C LYS A 175 -15.84 -1.92 -0.17
N THR A 176 -15.51 -2.65 -1.24
CA THR A 176 -16.19 -3.90 -1.61
C THR A 176 -15.20 -5.05 -1.53
N LEU A 177 -15.57 -6.15 -0.87
CA LEU A 177 -14.75 -7.35 -0.85
C LEU A 177 -14.66 -7.91 -2.27
N VAL A 178 -13.44 -8.11 -2.75
CA VAL A 178 -13.16 -8.72 -4.06
C VAL A 178 -12.75 -10.17 -3.88
N ARG A 179 -11.86 -10.46 -2.94
CA ARG A 179 -11.37 -11.83 -2.70
C ARG A 179 -10.89 -12.02 -1.28
N ASP A 180 -11.24 -13.14 -0.68
CA ASP A 180 -10.56 -13.67 0.50
C ASP A 180 -9.54 -14.72 0.05
N ILE A 181 -8.26 -14.46 0.34
CA ILE A 181 -7.13 -15.26 -0.18
C ILE A 181 -6.62 -16.29 0.85
N ILE A 182 -7.27 -16.42 2.01
CA ILE A 182 -6.85 -17.42 3.02
C ILE A 182 -6.89 -18.84 2.43
N GLY A 183 -7.93 -19.17 1.65
CA GLY A 183 -8.05 -20.47 1.01
C GLY A 183 -6.93 -20.72 -0.02
N ASP A 184 -6.54 -19.68 -0.76
CA ASP A 184 -5.45 -19.74 -1.74
C ASP A 184 -4.11 -19.99 -1.03
N LEU A 185 -3.83 -19.25 0.05
CA LEU A 185 -2.61 -19.41 0.85
C LEU A 185 -2.53 -20.80 1.47
N LYS A 186 -3.61 -21.29 2.08
CA LYS A 186 -3.67 -22.66 2.64
C LYS A 186 -3.43 -23.73 1.58
N SER A 187 -3.95 -23.53 0.38
CA SER A 187 -3.76 -24.49 -0.72
C SER A 187 -2.30 -24.53 -1.18
N ALA A 188 -1.59 -23.40 -1.13
CA ALA A 188 -0.17 -23.32 -1.52
C ALA A 188 0.79 -23.95 -0.50
N THR A 189 0.43 -23.97 0.78
CA THR A 189 1.33 -24.31 1.90
C THR A 189 0.93 -25.59 2.66
N ASN A 190 -0.01 -26.38 2.12
CA ASN A 190 -0.62 -27.52 2.80
C ASN A 190 -1.31 -27.16 4.14
N GLY A 191 -1.93 -25.98 4.20
CA GLY A 191 -2.85 -25.59 5.28
C GLY A 191 -2.38 -24.43 6.17
N TYR A 192 -1.15 -23.94 5.99
CA TYR A 192 -0.58 -22.88 6.82
C TYR A 192 -0.72 -21.49 6.18
N VAL A 193 -1.24 -20.50 6.90
CA VAL A 193 -1.36 -19.13 6.37
C VAL A 193 -0.14 -18.31 6.80
N ASN A 194 0.64 -17.83 5.84
CA ASN A 194 1.74 -16.89 6.09
C ASN A 194 1.19 -15.52 6.52
N ASP A 195 1.96 -14.79 7.34
CA ASP A 195 1.54 -13.47 7.84
C ASP A 195 1.49 -12.42 6.72
N LYS A 196 2.67 -12.11 6.21
CA LYS A 196 2.96 -10.92 5.42
C LYS A 196 2.64 -11.13 3.95
N VAL A 197 1.35 -11.13 3.63
CA VAL A 197 0.95 -10.95 2.24
C VAL A 197 1.12 -9.47 1.91
N GLU A 198 2.23 -9.13 1.25
CA GLU A 198 2.69 -7.75 1.07
C GLU A 198 2.93 -7.37 -0.39
N GLY A 199 2.95 -8.34 -1.31
CA GLY A 199 2.88 -8.05 -2.74
C GLY A 199 1.51 -8.35 -3.31
N PHE A 200 0.94 -7.43 -4.07
CA PHE A 200 -0.23 -7.68 -4.92
C PHE A 200 -0.16 -6.84 -6.19
N THR A 201 -0.59 -7.39 -7.31
CA THR A 201 -0.77 -6.62 -8.55
C THR A 201 -1.79 -7.28 -9.47
N ILE A 202 -2.23 -6.54 -10.47
CA ILE A 202 -3.09 -7.02 -11.55
C ILE A 202 -2.39 -6.73 -12.87
N ASP A 203 -2.16 -7.76 -13.67
CA ASP A 203 -1.52 -7.58 -14.98
C ASP A 203 -2.49 -7.01 -16.02
N ARG A 204 -1.98 -6.69 -17.21
CA ARG A 204 -2.77 -6.13 -18.32
C ARG A 204 -3.92 -7.03 -18.80
N ASN A 205 -3.88 -8.33 -18.50
CA ASN A 205 -4.92 -9.28 -18.88
C ASN A 205 -5.98 -9.39 -17.78
N GLY A 206 -5.78 -8.75 -16.63
CA GLY A 206 -6.62 -8.85 -15.45
C GLY A 206 -6.22 -10.00 -14.52
N ASP A 207 -5.07 -10.66 -14.71
CA ASP A 207 -4.62 -11.71 -13.81
C ASP A 207 -4.06 -11.13 -12.51
N ILE A 208 -4.56 -11.64 -11.39
CA ILE A 208 -4.12 -11.26 -10.05
C ILE A 208 -2.87 -12.05 -9.68
N PHE A 209 -1.87 -11.35 -9.16
CA PHE A 209 -0.66 -11.91 -8.57
C PHE A 209 -0.53 -11.45 -7.13
N VAL A 210 -0.07 -12.36 -6.26
CA VAL A 210 0.17 -12.11 -4.84
C VAL A 210 1.52 -12.67 -4.44
N ALA A 211 2.24 -11.96 -3.57
CA ALA A 211 3.49 -12.39 -2.99
C ALA A 211 3.51 -12.22 -1.46
N THR A 212 4.24 -13.09 -0.77
CA THR A 212 4.48 -12.95 0.68
C THR A 212 5.91 -12.55 0.98
N ASP A 213 6.09 -11.55 1.85
CA ASP A 213 7.39 -11.28 2.46
C ASP A 213 7.71 -12.37 3.50
N ASN A 214 8.97 -12.80 3.52
CA ASN A 214 9.45 -13.79 4.47
C ASN A 214 10.28 -13.18 5.61
N ASP A 215 10.45 -11.85 5.60
CA ASP A 215 11.16 -11.05 6.61
C ASP A 215 12.54 -11.60 6.98
N GLY A 216 13.21 -12.28 6.03
CA GLY A 216 14.49 -12.92 6.29
C GLY A 216 14.47 -13.92 7.45
N VAL A 217 13.34 -14.63 7.66
CA VAL A 217 13.02 -15.57 8.76
C VAL A 217 12.67 -14.94 10.12
N ASP A 218 12.57 -13.61 10.22
CA ASP A 218 12.08 -12.97 11.45
C ASP A 218 10.56 -13.16 11.56
N ASP A 219 10.10 -13.75 12.65
CA ASP A 219 8.69 -14.12 12.89
C ASP A 219 7.98 -14.83 11.70
N SER A 220 8.75 -15.50 10.83
CA SER A 220 8.28 -16.10 9.58
C SER A 220 8.90 -17.48 9.34
N SER A 221 8.22 -18.32 8.55
CA SER A 221 8.73 -19.65 8.16
C SER A 221 9.90 -19.58 7.17
N GLY A 222 10.19 -18.40 6.62
CA GLY A 222 11.19 -18.19 5.58
C GLY A 222 10.70 -18.47 4.15
N GLU A 223 9.48 -18.99 4.00
CA GLU A 223 8.88 -19.25 2.70
C GLU A 223 8.29 -17.97 2.09
N THR A 224 8.65 -17.70 0.83
CA THR A 224 8.00 -16.71 -0.02
C THR A 224 7.08 -17.41 -1.00
N LEU A 225 5.80 -17.10 -0.93
CA LEU A 225 4.82 -17.54 -1.91
C LEU A 225 4.77 -16.52 -3.04
N PHE A 226 4.65 -17.01 -4.28
CA PHE A 226 4.28 -16.19 -5.44
C PHE A 226 3.14 -16.90 -6.17
N LEU A 227 1.94 -16.34 -6.07
CA LEU A 227 0.70 -16.98 -6.47
C LEU A 227 0.04 -16.18 -7.59
N ARG A 228 -0.40 -16.88 -8.65
CA ARG A 228 -1.36 -16.36 -9.61
C ARG A 228 -2.75 -16.83 -9.20
N LEU A 229 -3.63 -15.89 -8.84
CA LEU A 229 -4.96 -16.19 -8.31
C LEU A 229 -6.03 -16.27 -9.40
N GLY A 230 -5.64 -16.09 -10.67
CA GLY A 230 -6.52 -16.08 -11.83
C GLY A 230 -7.04 -14.68 -12.16
N ASN A 231 -7.98 -14.62 -13.09
CA ASN A 231 -8.46 -13.35 -13.64
C ASN A 231 -9.45 -12.67 -12.69
N ILE A 232 -9.28 -11.37 -12.46
CA ILE A 232 -10.12 -10.53 -11.60
C ILE A 232 -11.59 -10.53 -12.00
N SER A 233 -11.90 -10.68 -13.30
CA SER A 233 -13.29 -10.75 -13.78
C SER A 233 -14.01 -12.06 -13.44
N ALA A 234 -13.25 -13.12 -13.16
CA ALA A 234 -13.78 -14.43 -12.77
C ALA A 234 -13.99 -14.56 -11.26
N VAL A 235 -13.56 -13.55 -10.48
CA VAL A 235 -13.70 -13.51 -9.03
C VAL A 235 -14.95 -12.68 -8.67
N ASN A 236 -16.12 -13.29 -8.84
CA ASN A 236 -17.39 -12.87 -8.24
C ASN A 236 -18.23 -14.11 -7.92
#